data_AF-A0A530ZZW7-F1
#
_entry.id   AF-A0A530ZZW7-F1
#
_cell.length_a   1.000
_cell.length_b   1.000
_cell.length_c   1.000
_cell.angle_alpha   90.00
_cell.angle_beta   90.00
_cell.angle_gamma   90.00
#
_symmetry.space_group_name_H-M   'P 1'
#
loop_
_entity.id
_entity.type
_entity.pdbx_description
1 polymer ?
#
loop_
_entity_poly.entity_id
_entity_poly.type
_entity_poly.pdbx_seq_one_letter_code
_entity_poly.pdbx_strand_id
1 'polypeptide(L)'
;IGSGFQFMPIIADDAVRDAGFAEKVSGAFSPRAVEMINWRDGAETLTETGGPLFSPHMRAAAIRGDWHIWANTYAIVNKPGGFLAGGRGDELAVFASLPRETYGFWAERGATIIQTDEPKAAIDWLAANGYRVPYSDEARPANTASIN
;
A
#
# COMPACT_ATOMS: atom_id res chain seq x y z
N ILE A 1 -22.73 2.75 0.04
CA ILE A 1 -22.55 1.86 1.20
C ILE A 1 -22.30 2.73 2.42
N GLY A 2 -23.17 2.62 3.43
CA GLY A 2 -23.25 3.52 4.58
C GLY A 2 -23.59 2.76 5.87
N SER A 3 -23.07 3.30 6.98
CA SER A 3 -23.42 3.03 8.39
C SER A 3 -23.32 1.61 8.95
N GLY A 4 -22.22 0.88 8.75
CA GLY A 4 -21.97 -0.34 9.55
C GLY A 4 -20.55 -0.92 9.51
N PHE A 5 -19.85 -0.83 8.39
CA PHE A 5 -18.47 -1.30 8.24
C PHE A 5 -17.78 -0.59 7.07
N GLN A 6 -16.46 -0.49 7.14
CA GLN A 6 -15.63 -0.05 6.00
C GLN A 6 -15.32 -1.29 5.16
N PHE A 7 -15.64 -1.25 3.87
CA PHE A 7 -15.23 -2.28 2.91
C PHE A 7 -14.04 -1.79 2.10
N MET A 8 -12.98 -2.60 2.06
CA MET A 8 -11.77 -2.35 1.27
C MET A 8 -11.64 -3.45 0.22
N PRO A 9 -11.84 -3.13 -1.06
CA PRO A 9 -11.55 -4.06 -2.15
C PRO A 9 -10.06 -4.37 -2.22
N ILE A 10 -9.74 -5.62 -2.58
CA ILE A 10 -8.41 -6.06 -2.97
C ILE A 10 -8.44 -6.34 -4.46
N ILE A 11 -7.52 -5.75 -5.21
CA ILE A 11 -7.33 -6.00 -6.64
C ILE A 11 -5.89 -6.41 -6.92
N ALA A 12 -5.72 -7.34 -7.85
CA ALA A 12 -4.43 -7.91 -8.19
C ALA A 12 -4.13 -7.74 -9.69
N ASP A 13 -2.85 -7.60 -10.03
CA ASP A 13 -2.42 -7.23 -11.37
C ASP A 13 -2.46 -8.37 -12.39
N ASP A 14 -2.66 -9.60 -11.93
CA ASP A 14 -3.02 -10.75 -12.76
C ASP A 14 -4.44 -10.62 -13.36
N ALA A 15 -5.36 -9.99 -12.63
CA ALA A 15 -6.76 -9.83 -13.03
C ALA A 15 -7.12 -8.39 -13.47
N VAL A 16 -6.47 -7.37 -12.90
CA VAL A 16 -6.84 -5.97 -13.12
C VAL A 16 -5.68 -5.21 -13.75
N ARG A 17 -5.89 -4.83 -15.02
CA ARG A 17 -4.93 -4.07 -15.84
C ARG A 17 -5.42 -2.65 -16.18
N ASP A 18 -6.66 -2.33 -15.86
CA ASP A 18 -7.35 -1.11 -16.32
C ASP A 18 -7.87 -0.28 -15.14
N ALA A 19 -7.54 1.02 -15.15
CA ALA A 19 -8.05 1.98 -14.17
C ALA A 19 -9.58 2.15 -14.29
N GLY A 20 -10.16 1.94 -15.47
CA GLY A 20 -11.61 1.97 -15.66
C GLY A 20 -12.35 0.88 -14.86
N PHE A 21 -11.70 -0.27 -14.60
CA PHE A 21 -12.24 -1.27 -13.68
C PHE A 21 -12.25 -0.76 -12.23
N ALA A 22 -11.16 -0.14 -11.77
CA ALA A 22 -11.09 0.44 -10.44
C ALA A 22 -12.12 1.57 -10.23
N GLU A 23 -12.40 2.38 -11.25
CA GLU A 23 -13.46 3.39 -11.20
C GLU A 23 -14.85 2.77 -11.04
N LYS A 24 -15.13 1.65 -11.74
CA LYS A 24 -16.40 0.90 -11.57
C LYS A 24 -16.53 0.35 -10.15
N VAL A 25 -15.46 -0.22 -9.59
CA VAL A 25 -15.42 -0.69 -8.20
C VAL A 25 -15.63 0.49 -7.24
N SER A 26 -14.96 1.60 -7.47
CA SER A 26 -15.10 2.82 -6.68
C SER A 26 -16.54 3.34 -6.68
N GLY A 27 -17.20 3.38 -7.83
CA GLY A 27 -18.59 3.82 -7.95
C GLY A 27 -19.58 2.87 -7.28
N ALA A 28 -19.35 1.55 -7.38
CA ALA A 28 -20.22 0.54 -6.79
C ALA A 28 -20.10 0.48 -5.25
N PHE A 29 -18.87 0.60 -4.72
CA PHE A 29 -18.59 0.34 -3.31
C PHE A 29 -18.33 1.59 -2.46
N SER A 30 -17.93 2.71 -3.08
CA SER A 30 -17.43 3.92 -2.39
C SER A 30 -16.38 3.60 -1.32
N PRO A 31 -15.31 2.86 -1.68
CA PRO A 31 -14.29 2.44 -0.72
C PRO A 31 -13.49 3.63 -0.21
N ARG A 32 -12.89 3.51 0.98
CA ARG A 32 -11.91 4.49 1.51
C ARG A 32 -10.48 4.18 1.12
N ALA A 33 -10.21 2.92 0.79
CA ALA A 33 -8.92 2.44 0.35
C ALA A 33 -9.14 1.26 -0.60
N VAL A 34 -8.16 1.00 -1.45
CA VAL A 34 -8.10 -0.18 -2.30
C VAL A 34 -6.71 -0.78 -2.17
N GLU A 35 -6.66 -2.06 -1.80
CA GLU A 35 -5.43 -2.83 -1.72
C GLU A 35 -5.01 -3.32 -3.10
N MET A 36 -3.76 -3.03 -3.45
CA MET A 36 -3.17 -3.33 -4.74
C MET A 36 -2.14 -4.44 -4.58
N ILE A 37 -2.37 -5.59 -5.21
CA ILE A 37 -1.39 -6.68 -5.25
C ILE A 37 -0.60 -6.61 -6.55
N ASN A 38 0.68 -6.31 -6.45
CA ASN A 38 1.60 -6.38 -7.58
C ASN A 38 2.36 -7.71 -7.49
N TRP A 39 1.86 -8.76 -8.13
CA TRP A 39 2.51 -10.06 -8.02
C TRP A 39 3.90 -10.02 -8.64
N ARG A 40 4.88 -10.58 -7.93
CA ARG A 40 6.17 -10.89 -8.54
C ARG A 40 6.04 -12.01 -9.57
N ASP A 41 5.16 -12.98 -9.34
CA ASP A 41 4.83 -14.11 -10.23
C ASP A 41 6.02 -14.73 -11.00
N GLY A 42 7.11 -15.03 -10.29
CA GLY A 42 8.31 -15.64 -10.90
C GLY A 42 9.23 -14.67 -11.65
N ALA A 43 8.93 -13.37 -11.66
CA ALA A 43 9.81 -12.36 -12.24
C ALA A 43 11.21 -12.39 -11.61
N GLU A 44 12.23 -12.39 -12.49
CA GLU A 44 13.64 -12.39 -12.10
C GLU A 44 14.06 -11.02 -11.54
N THR A 45 13.45 -9.95 -12.03
CA THR A 45 13.77 -8.57 -11.65
C THR A 45 12.68 -7.93 -10.79
N LEU A 46 13.04 -6.85 -10.09
CA LEU A 46 12.10 -6.01 -9.36
C LEU A 46 11.18 -5.28 -10.35
N THR A 47 9.93 -5.06 -9.97
CA THR A 47 9.02 -4.20 -10.72
C THR A 47 9.62 -2.80 -10.88
N GLU A 48 9.70 -2.29 -12.11
CA GLU A 48 10.24 -0.95 -12.36
C GLU A 48 9.21 0.15 -12.11
N THR A 49 7.93 -0.19 -12.30
CA THR A 49 6.83 0.79 -12.32
C THR A 49 5.70 0.49 -11.34
N GLY A 50 5.68 -0.69 -10.71
CA GLY A 50 4.51 -1.18 -9.98
C GLY A 50 3.37 -1.61 -10.92
N GLY A 51 3.62 -1.63 -12.22
CA GLY A 51 2.66 -2.10 -13.21
C GLY A 51 1.38 -1.26 -13.29
N PRO A 52 0.29 -1.84 -13.83
CA PRO A 52 -0.95 -1.12 -14.08
C PRO A 52 -1.63 -0.56 -12.82
N LEU A 53 -1.53 -1.27 -11.69
CA LEU A 53 -2.16 -0.88 -10.41
C LEU A 53 -1.49 0.32 -9.75
N PHE A 54 -0.26 0.65 -10.15
CA PHE A 54 0.48 1.81 -9.65
C PHE A 54 0.80 2.82 -10.77
N SER A 55 0.04 2.75 -11.86
CA SER A 55 0.16 3.66 -12.99
C SER A 55 -0.39 5.06 -12.66
N PRO A 56 0.03 6.10 -13.39
CA PRO A 56 -0.56 7.43 -13.26
C PRO A 56 -2.08 7.47 -13.45
N HIS A 57 -2.63 6.60 -14.31
CA HIS A 57 -4.07 6.48 -14.52
C HIS A 57 -4.79 5.92 -13.29
N MET A 58 -4.23 4.89 -12.64
CA MET A 58 -4.77 4.35 -11.40
C MET A 58 -4.72 5.39 -10.28
N ARG A 59 -3.60 6.12 -10.15
CA ARG A 59 -3.47 7.22 -9.20
C ARG A 59 -4.51 8.32 -9.44
N ALA A 60 -4.76 8.67 -10.71
CA ALA A 60 -5.78 9.66 -11.04
C ALA A 60 -7.20 9.16 -10.70
N ALA A 61 -7.49 7.86 -10.87
CA ALA A 61 -8.74 7.26 -10.44
C ALA A 61 -8.90 7.30 -8.91
N ALA A 62 -7.83 7.03 -8.16
CA ALA A 62 -7.80 7.13 -6.70
C ALA A 62 -8.14 8.54 -6.20
N ILE A 63 -7.54 9.55 -6.81
CA ILE A 63 -7.79 10.96 -6.48
C ILE A 63 -9.24 11.33 -6.81
N ARG A 64 -9.77 10.93 -7.98
CA ARG A 64 -11.16 11.24 -8.36
C ARG A 64 -12.18 10.55 -7.46
N GLY A 65 -11.88 9.34 -7.01
CA GLY A 65 -12.75 8.55 -6.16
C GLY A 65 -12.60 8.83 -4.66
N ASP A 66 -11.68 9.72 -4.26
CA ASP A 66 -11.34 10.03 -2.86
C ASP A 66 -11.02 8.77 -2.03
N TRP A 67 -10.15 7.90 -2.58
CA TRP A 67 -9.72 6.69 -1.90
C TRP A 67 -8.20 6.51 -1.92
N HIS A 68 -7.70 5.79 -0.92
CA HIS A 68 -6.28 5.52 -0.70
C HIS A 68 -5.76 4.32 -1.50
N ILE A 69 -4.55 4.44 -2.06
CA ILE A 69 -3.82 3.30 -2.61
C ILE A 69 -3.07 2.62 -1.47
N TRP A 70 -3.31 1.32 -1.28
CA TRP A 70 -2.69 0.49 -0.26
C TRP A 70 -1.71 -0.50 -0.91
N ALA A 71 -0.45 -0.46 -0.48
CA ALA A 71 0.62 -1.35 -0.90
C ALA A 71 1.05 -2.28 0.25
N ASN A 72 1.43 -3.51 -0.08
CA ASN A 72 1.90 -4.50 0.87
C ASN A 72 3.40 -4.72 0.70
N THR A 73 4.15 -4.74 1.80
CA THR A 73 5.60 -5.06 1.80
C THR A 73 5.94 -6.27 2.68
N TYR A 74 4.99 -6.77 3.47
CA TYR A 74 5.15 -7.93 4.35
C TYR A 74 5.41 -9.24 3.58
N ALA A 75 5.96 -10.23 4.27
CA ALA A 75 6.28 -11.54 3.69
C ALA A 75 5.06 -12.48 3.70
N ILE A 76 4.89 -13.31 2.67
CA ILE A 76 3.95 -14.43 2.70
C ILE A 76 4.72 -15.74 2.92
N VAL A 77 4.21 -16.56 3.84
CA VAL A 77 4.70 -17.91 4.11
C VAL A 77 4.85 -18.72 2.82
N ASN A 78 6.00 -19.37 2.65
CA ASN A 78 6.36 -20.19 1.49
C ASN A 78 6.41 -19.44 0.14
N LYS A 79 6.58 -18.11 0.16
CA LYS A 79 6.83 -17.31 -1.04
C LYS A 79 8.16 -16.53 -0.93
N PRO A 80 8.81 -16.20 -2.06
CA PRO A 80 9.97 -15.32 -2.05
C PRO A 80 9.65 -13.94 -1.46
N GLY A 81 10.67 -13.24 -0.95
CA GLY A 81 10.50 -11.87 -0.46
C GLY A 81 9.93 -10.92 -1.50
N GLY A 82 9.08 -10.00 -1.03
CA GLY A 82 8.35 -9.04 -1.87
C GLY A 82 7.36 -9.66 -2.87
N PHE A 83 6.84 -10.87 -2.63
CA PHE A 83 5.95 -11.55 -3.59
C PHE A 83 4.68 -10.75 -3.96
N LEU A 84 4.09 -10.04 -2.99
CA LEU A 84 2.95 -9.13 -3.21
C LEU A 84 3.34 -7.74 -3.74
N ALA A 85 4.63 -7.48 -3.79
CA ALA A 85 5.22 -6.17 -3.97
C ALA A 85 6.16 -6.13 -5.20
N GLY A 86 5.94 -6.98 -6.21
CA GLY A 86 6.81 -7.04 -7.38
C GLY A 86 8.30 -7.18 -7.03
N GLY A 87 8.63 -7.87 -5.94
CA GLY A 87 9.97 -8.03 -5.39
C GLY A 87 10.44 -6.94 -4.42
N ARG A 88 9.69 -5.85 -4.23
CA ARG A 88 10.03 -4.68 -3.39
C ARG A 88 9.38 -4.78 -2.00
N GLY A 89 9.70 -5.85 -1.27
CA GLY A 89 9.18 -6.12 0.08
C GLY A 89 10.08 -5.62 1.21
N ASP A 90 9.73 -5.97 2.44
CA ASP A 90 10.45 -5.61 3.67
C ASP A 90 11.86 -6.20 3.72
N GLU A 91 12.10 -7.35 3.09
CA GLU A 91 13.45 -7.94 3.03
C GLU A 91 14.43 -7.02 2.28
N LEU A 92 13.96 -6.31 1.25
CA LEU A 92 14.76 -5.33 0.54
C LEU A 92 14.99 -4.08 1.40
N ALA A 93 13.97 -3.63 2.13
CA ALA A 93 14.06 -2.46 2.99
C ALA A 93 15.01 -2.65 4.17
N VAL A 94 14.87 -3.78 4.87
CA VAL A 94 15.52 -4.03 6.17
C VAL A 94 16.77 -4.88 6.01
N PHE A 95 16.65 -6.07 5.41
CA PHE A 95 17.80 -6.99 5.34
C PHE A 95 18.84 -6.56 4.31
N ALA A 96 18.41 -5.99 3.18
CA ALA A 96 19.32 -5.42 2.20
C ALA A 96 19.65 -3.94 2.47
N SER A 97 19.05 -3.31 3.49
CA SER A 97 19.25 -1.89 3.82
C SER A 97 18.93 -0.94 2.65
N LEU A 98 17.91 -1.25 1.85
CA LEU A 98 17.45 -0.46 0.71
C LEU A 98 16.01 0.07 0.90
N PRO A 99 15.71 0.82 1.98
CA PRO A 99 14.35 1.27 2.27
C PRO A 99 13.76 2.21 1.20
N ARG A 100 14.61 2.91 0.44
CA ARG A 100 14.14 3.70 -0.72
C ARG A 100 13.55 2.82 -1.81
N GLU A 101 14.13 1.65 -2.05
CA GLU A 101 13.69 0.71 -3.09
C GLU A 101 12.37 0.02 -2.74
N THR A 102 11.93 0.11 -1.47
CA THR A 102 10.64 -0.40 -1.00
C THR A 102 9.69 0.73 -0.64
N TYR A 103 9.90 1.41 0.49
CA TYR A 103 8.97 2.41 1.02
C TYR A 103 8.94 3.67 0.14
N GLY A 104 10.11 4.15 -0.27
CA GLY A 104 10.22 5.30 -1.18
C GLY A 104 9.56 5.02 -2.52
N PHE A 105 9.85 3.85 -3.12
CA PHE A 105 9.25 3.41 -4.37
C PHE A 105 7.72 3.42 -4.29
N TRP A 106 7.12 2.77 -3.30
CA TRP A 106 5.66 2.71 -3.19
C TRP A 106 5.03 4.07 -2.95
N ALA A 107 5.64 4.91 -2.10
CA ALA A 107 5.17 6.28 -1.87
C ALA A 107 5.24 7.13 -3.15
N GLU A 108 6.33 7.06 -3.91
CA GLU A 108 6.49 7.76 -5.21
C GLU A 108 5.48 7.27 -6.26
N ARG A 109 5.14 5.98 -6.22
CA ARG A 109 4.08 5.38 -7.04
C ARG A 109 2.66 5.72 -6.58
N GLY A 110 2.52 6.49 -5.51
CA GLY A 110 1.24 7.03 -5.05
C GLY A 110 0.55 6.19 -3.98
N ALA A 111 1.23 5.18 -3.40
CA ALA A 111 0.74 4.52 -2.21
C ALA A 111 0.63 5.54 -1.07
N THR A 112 -0.52 5.54 -0.40
CA THR A 112 -0.79 6.39 0.78
C THR A 112 -0.97 5.55 2.04
N ILE A 113 -1.05 4.22 1.88
CA ILE A 113 -1.02 3.24 2.97
C ILE A 113 -0.01 2.17 2.61
N ILE A 114 0.83 1.79 3.56
CA ILE A 114 1.78 0.67 3.44
C ILE A 114 1.52 -0.30 4.60
N GLN A 115 1.22 -1.55 4.28
CA GLN A 115 1.17 -2.65 5.25
C GLN A 115 2.50 -3.39 5.23
N THR A 116 3.15 -3.46 6.40
CA THR A 116 4.53 -3.91 6.58
C THR A 116 4.65 -4.71 7.88
N ASP A 117 5.55 -5.69 7.91
CA ASP A 117 5.98 -6.38 9.13
C ASP A 117 7.03 -5.55 9.90
N GLU A 118 7.54 -4.47 9.30
CA GLU A 118 8.62 -3.63 9.79
C GLU A 118 8.16 -2.17 10.03
N PRO A 119 7.08 -1.94 10.81
CA PRO A 119 6.43 -0.64 10.92
C PRO A 119 7.35 0.45 11.48
N LYS A 120 8.29 0.11 12.37
CA LYS A 120 9.26 1.08 12.89
C LYS A 120 10.20 1.58 11.77
N ALA A 121 10.75 0.68 10.97
CA ALA A 121 11.65 1.03 9.88
C ALA A 121 10.92 1.88 8.83
N ALA A 122 9.68 1.50 8.48
CA ALA A 122 8.86 2.26 7.55
C ALA A 122 8.54 3.67 8.08
N ILE A 123 8.06 3.79 9.33
CA ILE A 123 7.70 5.08 9.95
C ILE A 123 8.90 6.01 10.01
N ASP A 124 10.02 5.52 10.54
CA ASP A 124 11.23 6.33 10.75
C ASP A 124 11.75 6.83 9.39
N TRP A 125 11.82 5.95 8.38
CA TRP A 125 12.32 6.32 7.06
C TRP A 125 11.36 7.26 6.31
N LEU A 126 10.05 6.97 6.28
CA LEU A 126 9.06 7.81 5.58
C LEU A 126 8.98 9.22 6.18
N ALA A 127 9.09 9.34 7.51
CA ALA A 127 9.11 10.64 8.18
C ALA A 127 10.39 11.42 7.85
N ALA A 128 11.56 10.78 7.96
CA ALA A 128 12.84 11.41 7.66
C ALA A 128 12.97 11.88 6.19
N ASN A 129 12.23 11.25 5.27
CA ASN A 129 12.27 11.55 3.84
C ASN A 129 11.05 12.34 3.33
N GLY A 130 10.20 12.85 4.23
CA GLY A 130 9.09 13.75 3.87
C GLY A 130 7.88 13.09 3.20
N TYR A 131 7.80 11.75 3.20
CA TYR A 131 6.63 11.01 2.69
C TYR A 131 5.53 10.83 3.74
N ARG A 132 5.85 11.05 5.02
CA ARG A 132 4.89 10.99 6.14
C ARG A 132 5.02 12.22 7.00
N VAL A 133 3.90 12.86 7.28
CA VAL A 133 3.77 13.84 8.36
C VAL A 133 3.35 13.08 9.63
N PRO A 134 4.13 13.11 10.72
CA PRO A 134 3.69 12.54 11.99
C PRO A 134 2.38 13.17 12.45
N TYR A 135 1.53 12.38 13.10
CA TYR A 135 0.46 12.98 13.91
C TYR A 135 1.10 13.90 14.96
N SER A 136 0.48 15.04 15.25
CA SER A 136 0.98 15.93 16.30
C SER A 136 1.11 15.18 17.61
N ASP A 137 2.14 15.50 18.40
CA ASP A 137 2.33 14.98 19.76
C ASP A 137 1.26 15.48 20.76
N GLU A 138 0.17 16.08 20.28
CA GLU A 138 -0.98 16.35 21.11
C GLU A 138 -1.61 15.02 21.51
N ALA A 139 -1.26 14.57 22.72
CA ALA A 139 -1.86 13.45 23.40
C ALA A 139 -3.38 13.64 23.42
N ARG A 140 -4.08 13.05 22.45
CA ARG A 140 -5.50 12.77 22.60
C ARG A 140 -5.60 11.76 23.74
N PRO A 141 -6.41 12.02 24.79
CA PRO A 141 -6.55 11.07 25.88
C PRO A 141 -6.93 9.71 25.30
N ALA A 142 -6.10 8.71 25.55
CA ALA A 142 -6.35 7.33 25.16
C ALA A 142 -7.53 6.83 25.98
N ASN A 143 -8.74 6.94 25.43
CA ASN A 143 -9.90 6.21 25.92
C ASN A 143 -9.79 4.76 25.47
N THR A 144 -8.77 4.05 25.94
CA THR A 144 -8.78 2.58 25.93
C THR A 144 -9.69 2.13 27.05
N ALA A 145 -10.90 1.71 26.69
CA ALA A 145 -11.75 0.94 27.58
C ALA A 145 -11.03 -0.37 27.91
N SER A 146 -10.56 -0.51 29.15
CA SER A 146 -10.14 -1.79 29.69
C SER A 146 -11.36 -2.70 29.81
N ILE A 147 -11.33 -3.84 29.14
CA ILE A 147 -12.23 -4.96 29.42
C ILE A 147 -11.55 -5.73 30.56
N ASN A 148 -12.19 -5.73 31.73
CA ASN A 148 -11.88 -6.66 32.83
C ASN A 148 -12.65 -7.97 32.63
#